data_AF-A0A7S3F3W4-F1
#
_entry.id   AF-A0A7S3F3W4-F1
#
_cell.length_a   1.000
_cell.length_b   1.000
_cell.length_c   1.000
_cell.angle_alpha   90.00
_cell.angle_beta   90.00
_cell.angle_gamma   90.00
#
_symmetry.space_group_name_H-M   'P 1'
#
loop_
_entity.id
_entity.type
_entity.pdbx_description
1 polymer ?
#
loop_
_entity_poly.entity_id
_entity_poly.type
_entity_poly.pdbx_seq_one_letter_code
_entity_poly.pdbx_strand_id
1 'polypeptide(L)'
;PRPYAPPPPPPPLLPPRMFCSLALWLKEAREDGLSTLLQFCLVALQRAPSTTAQRRAARLGFYVERLHGHSSKGVRDFSRGLTARWRKEDMQHDAAAPINQTHAAAAT
;
A
#
# COMPACT_ATOMS: atom_id res chain seq x y z
N PRO A 1 -14.84 14.18 35.85
CA PRO A 1 -14.67 14.70 34.46
C PRO A 1 -13.48 14.00 33.77
N ARG A 2 -13.74 13.08 32.84
CA ARG A 2 -12.66 12.56 31.97
C ARG A 2 -12.23 13.69 31.05
N PRO A 3 -10.92 13.95 30.86
CA PRO A 3 -10.48 14.93 29.89
C PRO A 3 -10.99 14.48 28.52
N TYR A 4 -11.84 15.28 27.88
CA TYR A 4 -12.16 15.11 26.47
C TYR A 4 -10.91 15.49 25.68
N ALA A 5 -10.00 14.52 25.51
CA ALA A 5 -8.93 14.65 24.54
C ALA A 5 -9.58 14.65 23.15
N PRO A 6 -9.32 15.65 22.29
CA PRO A 6 -9.84 15.65 20.93
C PRO A 6 -9.34 14.39 20.20
N PRO A 7 -10.15 13.83 19.26
CA PRO A 7 -9.71 12.69 18.47
C PRO A 7 -8.38 13.03 17.78
N PRO A 8 -7.44 12.08 17.71
CA PRO A 8 -6.16 12.30 17.05
C PRO A 8 -6.41 12.74 15.59
N PRO A 9 -5.63 13.71 15.07
CA PRO A 9 -5.80 14.15 13.69
C PRO A 9 -5.64 12.95 12.75
N PRO A 10 -6.42 12.88 11.66
CA PRO A 10 -6.27 11.82 10.68
C PRO A 10 -4.81 11.81 10.19
N PRO A 11 -4.21 10.63 10.01
CA PRO A 11 -2.84 10.56 9.54
C PRO A 11 -2.74 11.23 8.17
N PRO A 12 -1.61 11.91 7.87
CA PRO A 12 -1.42 12.56 6.59
C PRO A 12 -1.52 11.51 5.48
N LEU A 13 -2.59 11.59 4.69
CA LEU A 13 -2.76 10.77 3.49
C LEU A 13 -1.85 11.35 2.41
N LEU A 14 -1.00 10.50 1.82
CA LEU A 14 -0.20 10.95 0.68
C LEU A 14 -1.12 11.36 -0.48
N PRO A 15 -0.80 12.47 -1.18
CA PRO A 15 -1.53 12.86 -2.38
C PRO A 15 -1.55 11.70 -3.39
N PRO A 16 -2.67 11.41 -4.06
CA PRO A 16 -2.76 10.35 -5.07
C PRO A 16 -1.66 10.46 -6.14
N ARG A 17 -1.28 11.69 -6.49
CA ARG A 17 -0.20 11.98 -7.46
C ARG A 17 1.16 11.45 -7.01
N MET A 18 1.47 11.44 -5.71
CA MET A 18 2.74 10.91 -5.20
C MET A 18 2.85 9.40 -5.40
N PHE A 19 1.74 8.65 -5.32
CA PHE A 19 1.75 7.22 -5.61
C PHE A 19 2.05 6.92 -7.08
N CYS A 20 1.51 7.72 -8.01
CA CYS A 20 1.85 7.60 -9.43
C CYS A 20 3.31 7.92 -9.69
N SER A 21 3.87 8.96 -9.06
CA SER A 21 5.29 9.26 -9.14
C SER A 21 6.11 8.09 -8.62
N LEU A 22 5.83 7.58 -7.41
CA LEU A 22 6.53 6.43 -6.82
C LEU A 22 6.48 5.19 -7.73
N ALA A 23 5.34 4.93 -8.37
CA ALA A 23 5.21 3.86 -9.36
C ALA A 23 6.14 4.07 -10.56
N LEU A 24 6.26 5.32 -11.03
CA LEU A 24 7.17 5.69 -12.12
C LEU A 24 8.63 5.48 -11.70
N TRP A 25 9.02 5.93 -10.50
CA TRP A 25 10.36 5.71 -9.97
C TRP A 25 10.67 4.22 -9.80
N LEU A 26 9.73 3.42 -9.28
CA LEU A 26 9.92 1.96 -9.16
C LEU A 26 10.02 1.26 -10.51
N LYS A 27 9.36 1.79 -11.54
CA LYS A 27 9.45 1.27 -12.90
C LYS A 27 10.82 1.56 -13.51
N GLU A 28 11.32 2.78 -13.37
CA GLU A 28 12.57 3.26 -13.99
C GLU A 28 13.81 2.82 -13.21
N ALA A 29 13.72 2.74 -11.88
CA ALA A 29 14.86 2.43 -11.00
C ALA A 29 15.28 0.96 -10.99
N ARG A 30 14.96 0.21 -12.05
CA ARG A 30 15.32 -1.21 -12.20
C ARG A 30 16.81 -1.44 -12.43
N GLU A 31 17.57 -0.39 -12.77
CA GLU A 31 19.02 -0.47 -12.91
C GLU A 31 19.70 -0.44 -11.54
N ASP A 32 20.70 -1.31 -11.35
CA ASP A 32 21.39 -1.57 -10.08
C ASP A 32 21.98 -0.30 -9.42
N GLY A 33 22.23 0.75 -10.20
CA GLY A 33 22.70 2.06 -9.73
C GLY A 33 21.67 2.90 -8.95
N LEU A 34 20.39 2.52 -8.95
CA LEU A 34 19.31 3.27 -8.28
C LEU A 34 18.78 2.58 -7.01
N SER A 35 19.54 1.64 -6.46
CA SER A 35 19.18 0.88 -5.26
C SER A 35 18.86 1.77 -4.04
N THR A 36 19.56 2.89 -3.84
CA THR A 36 19.25 3.86 -2.78
C THR A 36 17.90 4.53 -3.00
N LEU A 37 17.58 4.89 -4.25
CA LEU A 37 16.32 5.51 -4.61
C LEU A 37 15.16 4.52 -4.45
N LEU A 38 15.36 3.26 -4.83
CA LEU A 38 14.40 2.17 -4.57
C LEU A 38 14.11 2.00 -3.08
N GLN A 39 15.15 1.99 -2.24
CA GLN A 39 14.96 1.91 -0.79
C GLN A 39 14.17 3.11 -0.25
N PHE A 40 14.45 4.33 -0.73
CA PHE A 40 13.70 5.51 -0.37
C PHE A 40 12.22 5.39 -0.76
N CYS A 41 11.92 4.96 -1.99
CA CYS A 41 10.55 4.74 -2.45
C CYS A 41 9.82 3.68 -1.60
N LEU A 42 10.50 2.59 -1.24
CA LEU A 42 9.95 1.53 -0.41
C LEU A 42 9.65 2.01 1.03
N VAL A 43 10.54 2.82 1.61
CA VAL A 43 10.33 3.45 2.94
C VAL A 43 9.17 4.45 2.89
N ALA A 44 9.09 5.26 1.84
CA ALA A 44 7.99 6.20 1.65
C ALA A 44 6.64 5.46 1.58
N LEU A 45 6.58 4.37 0.82
CA LEU A 45 5.39 3.50 0.73
C LEU A 45 5.05 2.81 2.05
N GLN A 46 6.03 2.50 2.88
CA GLN A 46 5.78 1.90 4.19
C GLN A 46 5.21 2.92 5.18
N ARG A 47 5.75 4.14 5.19
CA ARG A 47 5.34 5.21 6.13
C ARG A 47 4.02 5.87 5.75
N ALA A 48 3.69 5.87 4.47
CA ALA A 48 2.45 6.45 4.00
C ALA A 48 1.28 5.47 4.13
N PRO A 49 0.21 5.83 4.83
CA PRO A 49 -1.03 5.08 4.74
C PRO A 49 -1.57 5.18 3.31
N SER A 50 -1.65 4.04 2.63
CA SER A 50 -2.20 3.92 1.28
C SER A 50 -3.39 2.97 1.31
N THR A 51 -4.51 3.33 0.68
CA THR A 51 -5.63 2.38 0.54
C THR A 51 -5.33 1.34 -0.53
N THR A 52 -5.98 0.17 -0.47
CA THR A 52 -5.89 -0.84 -1.55
C THR A 52 -6.23 -0.23 -2.91
N ALA A 53 -7.26 0.62 -2.98
CA ALA A 53 -7.67 1.28 -4.22
C ALA A 53 -6.54 2.14 -4.82
N GLN A 54 -5.85 2.93 -4.00
CA GLN A 54 -4.70 3.74 -4.43
C GLN A 54 -3.54 2.86 -4.92
N ARG A 55 -3.26 1.75 -4.22
CA ARG A 55 -2.21 0.81 -4.62
C ARG A 55 -2.50 0.13 -5.96
N ARG A 56 -3.75 -0.27 -6.17
CA ARG A 56 -4.20 -0.89 -7.43
C ARG A 56 -4.15 0.12 -8.59
N ALA A 57 -4.63 1.34 -8.37
CA ALA A 57 -4.61 2.40 -9.38
C ALA A 57 -3.18 2.72 -9.87
N ALA A 58 -2.21 2.78 -8.95
CA ALA A 58 -0.81 3.04 -9.28
C ALA A 58 -0.01 1.75 -9.63
N ARG A 59 -0.65 0.58 -9.70
CA ARG A 59 -0.02 -0.73 -9.96
C ARG A 59 1.20 -1.02 -9.07
N LEU A 60 1.19 -0.51 -7.84
CA LEU A 60 2.36 -0.57 -6.94
C LEU A 60 2.73 -2.01 -6.57
N GLY A 61 1.75 -2.88 -6.39
CA GLY A 61 1.98 -4.31 -6.11
C GLY A 61 2.85 -4.97 -7.18
N PHE A 62 2.56 -4.70 -8.46
CA PHE A 62 3.33 -5.24 -9.59
C PHE A 62 4.79 -4.77 -9.58
N TYR A 63 5.02 -3.48 -9.34
CA TYR A 63 6.37 -2.93 -9.32
C TYR A 63 7.17 -3.41 -8.11
N VAL A 64 6.55 -3.53 -6.94
CA VAL A 64 7.19 -4.02 -5.72
C VAL A 64 7.51 -5.51 -5.81
N GLU A 65 6.63 -6.35 -6.37
CA GLU A 65 6.94 -7.77 -6.60
C GLU A 65 8.12 -7.96 -7.55
N ARG A 66 8.27 -7.08 -8.54
CA ARG A 66 9.41 -7.10 -9.46
C ARG A 66 10.76 -6.89 -8.76
N LEU A 67 10.77 -6.25 -7.60
CA LEU A 67 11.96 -6.01 -6.78
C LEU A 67 12.39 -7.22 -5.93
N HIS A 68 11.57 -8.28 -5.86
CA HIS A 68 11.92 -9.50 -5.11
C HIS A 68 13.13 -10.23 -5.70
N GLY A 69 13.45 -9.99 -6.97
CA GLY A 69 14.64 -10.50 -7.67
C GLY A 69 15.78 -9.49 -7.82
N HIS A 70 15.70 -8.31 -7.17
CA HIS A 70 16.72 -7.27 -7.29
C HIS A 70 18.09 -7.75 -6.75
N SER A 71 19.22 -7.27 -7.28
CA SER A 71 20.57 -7.71 -6.84
C SER A 71 20.83 -7.39 -5.35
N SER A 72 20.44 -6.18 -4.94
CA SER A 72 20.52 -5.71 -3.55
C SER A 72 19.61 -6.49 -2.61
N LYS A 73 20.22 -7.16 -1.62
CA LYS A 73 19.51 -7.88 -0.55
C LYS A 73 18.53 -6.97 0.20
N GLY A 74 18.94 -5.74 0.52
CA GLY A 74 18.10 -4.77 1.22
C GLY A 74 16.80 -4.48 0.46
N VAL A 75 16.90 -4.22 -0.85
CA VAL A 75 15.74 -3.96 -1.71
C VAL A 75 14.81 -5.18 -1.78
N ARG A 76 15.36 -6.39 -1.90
CA ARG A 76 14.57 -7.63 -1.94
C ARG A 76 13.81 -7.88 -0.64
N ASP A 77 14.48 -7.74 0.51
CA ASP A 77 13.88 -8.05 1.80
C ASP A 77 12.80 -7.02 2.15
N PHE A 78 13.05 -5.74 1.86
CA PHE A 78 12.08 -4.68 2.06
C PHE A 78 10.85 -4.83 1.17
N SER A 79 11.04 -5.12 -0.13
CA SER A 79 9.93 -5.30 -1.07
C SER A 79 9.07 -6.51 -0.70
N ARG A 80 9.68 -7.63 -0.26
CA ARG A 80 8.93 -8.79 0.26
C ARG A 80 8.13 -8.45 1.50
N GLY A 81 8.73 -7.72 2.45
CA GLY A 81 8.05 -7.26 3.67
C GLY A 81 6.85 -6.36 3.35
N LEU A 82 7.01 -5.44 2.40
CA LEU A 82 5.95 -4.53 1.96
C LEU A 82 4.80 -5.29 1.27
N THR A 83 5.10 -6.24 0.38
CA THR A 83 4.09 -7.10 -0.27
C THR A 83 3.32 -7.92 0.77
N ALA A 84 4.00 -8.51 1.76
CA ALA A 84 3.36 -9.31 2.80
C ALA A 84 2.42 -8.46 3.67
N ARG A 85 2.83 -7.24 4.03
CA ARG A 85 2.00 -6.30 4.77
C ARG A 85 0.75 -5.90 3.98
N TRP A 86 0.90 -5.56 2.70
CA TRP A 86 -0.25 -5.21 1.87
C TRP A 86 -1.23 -6.35 1.69
N ARG A 87 -0.77 -7.61 1.60
CA ARG A 87 -1.67 -8.78 1.57
C ARG A 87 -2.48 -8.91 2.86
N LYS A 88 -1.86 -8.68 4.03
CA LYS A 88 -2.58 -8.67 5.31
C LYS A 88 -3.62 -7.56 5.38
N GLU A 89 -3.26 -6.37 4.90
CA GLU A 89 -4.19 -5.22 4.85
C GLU A 89 -5.35 -5.47 3.88
N ASP A 90 -5.13 -6.13 2.74
CA ASP A 90 -6.19 -6.45 1.78
C ASP A 90 -7.13 -7.53 2.34
N MET A 91 -6.60 -8.56 3.01
CA MET A 91 -7.40 -9.57 3.70
C MET A 91 -8.26 -8.99 4.82
N GLN A 92 -7.74 -7.99 5.56
CA GLN A 92 -8.50 -7.30 6.60
C GLN A 92 -9.58 -6.37 6.03
N HIS A 93 -9.36 -5.81 4.83
CA HIS A 93 -10.34 -4.95 4.16
C HIS A 93 -11.48 -5.77 3.53
N ASP A 94 -11.19 -6.96 3.00
CA ASP A 94 -12.18 -7.89 2.45
C ASP A 94 -13.08 -8.48 3.57
N ALA A 95 -12.50 -8.78 4.73
CA ALA A 95 -13.24 -9.21 5.92
C ALA A 95 -14.18 -8.13 6.52
N ALA A 96 -14.01 -6.87 6.13
CA ALA A 96 -14.81 -5.74 6.60
C ALA A 96 -15.92 -5.32 5.62
N ALA A 97 -16.08 -6.00 4.48
CA ALA A 97 -17.25 -5.80 3.64
C ALA A 97 -18.49 -6.31 4.39
N PRO A 98 -19.44 -5.45 4.79
CA PRO A 98 -20.66 -5.93 5.42
C PRO A 98 -21.39 -6.81 4.41
N ILE A 99 -21.69 -8.04 4.83
CA ILE A 99 -22.66 -8.93 4.22
C ILE A 99 -24.03 -8.25 4.31
N ASN A 100 -24.26 -7.24 3.47
CA ASN A 100 -25.60 -6.74 3.20
C ASN A 100 -26.13 -7.54 1.99
N GLN A 101 -26.28 -8.84 2.19
CA GLN A 101 -27.17 -9.62 1.35
C GLN A 101 -28.60 -9.23 1.72
N THR A 102 -29.12 -8.33 0.88
CA THR A 102 -30.50 -8.00 0.60
C THR A 102 -31.52 -9.00 1.17
N HIS A 103 -32.24 -8.54 2.18
CA HIS A 103 -33.61 -8.97 2.45
C HIS A 103 -34.45 -8.56 1.23
N ALA A 104 -34.80 -9.50 0.36
CA ALA A 104 -35.89 -9.34 -0.58
C ALA A 104 -36.78 -10.58 -0.45
N ALA A 105 -37.88 -10.38 0.26
CA ALA A 105 -38.95 -11.34 0.44
C ALA A 105 -39.45 -11.82 -0.93
N ALA A 106 -39.35 -13.12 -1.17
CA ALA A 106 -40.17 -13.80 -2.16
C ALA A 106 -41.47 -14.23 -1.46
N ALA A 107 -42.40 -13.29 -1.34
CA ALA A 107 -43.81 -13.58 -1.13
C ALA A 107 -44.55 -13.03 -2.34
N THR A 108 -44.81 -13.88 -3.34
CA THR A 108 -46.12 -14.05 -4.00
C THR A 108 -46.05 -15.30 -4.87
#